data_AF-A0A5D8ZYP5-F1
#
_entry.id   AF-A0A5D8ZYP5-F1
#
_cell.length_a   1.000
_cell.length_b   1.000
_cell.length_c   1.000
_cell.angle_alpha   90.00
_cell.angle_beta   90.00
_cell.angle_gamma   90.00
#
_symmetry.space_group_name_H-M   'P 1'
#
loop_
_entity.id
_entity.type
_entity.pdbx_description
1 polymer ?
#
loop_
_entity_poly.entity_id
_entity_poly.type
_entity_poly.pdbx_seq_one_letter_code
_entity_poly.pdbx_strand_id
1 'polypeptide(L)'
;MENLKDIHIGFFIRQSTIEYKIDSSRICNFFKCTDADVEQMFRSASLDTRILLKWSKLLDYDFFRLYSHHLILYSPTKTGNSRSTRDKPCTKLPQFRKNIYTREIIEHIIEVISSNQMTKEQVINEYRIPRTTLHKWLQKYRI
;
A
#
# COMPACT_ATOMS: atom_id res chain seq x y z
N MET A 1 -8.64 -11.75 -0.65
CA MET A 1 -7.86 -10.48 -0.69
C MET A 1 -7.39 -10.28 -2.10
N GLU A 2 -7.56 -9.10 -2.69
CA GLU A 2 -6.97 -8.80 -4.00
C GLU A 2 -5.45 -8.94 -3.95
N ASN A 3 -4.87 -9.36 -5.06
CA ASN A 3 -3.44 -9.56 -5.19
C ASN A 3 -2.73 -8.20 -5.06
N LEU A 4 -1.95 -8.00 -4.00
CA LEU A 4 -1.18 -6.77 -3.76
C LEU A 4 -0.19 -6.45 -4.88
N LYS A 5 0.07 -7.41 -5.80
CA LYS A 5 0.93 -7.24 -6.97
C LYS A 5 0.29 -6.39 -8.08
N ASP A 6 -1.04 -6.37 -8.18
CA ASP A 6 -1.77 -5.64 -9.23
C ASP A 6 -2.78 -4.69 -8.57
N ILE A 7 -2.41 -3.41 -8.43
CA ILE A 7 -3.27 -2.42 -7.76
C ILE A 7 -4.36 -1.95 -8.71
N HIS A 8 -5.61 -2.30 -8.40
CA HIS A 8 -6.79 -1.74 -9.08
C HIS A 8 -7.41 -0.59 -8.24
N ILE A 9 -6.93 0.63 -8.43
CA ILE A 9 -7.21 1.72 -7.49
C ILE A 9 -8.69 2.11 -7.39
N GLY A 10 -9.43 2.06 -8.51
CA GLY A 10 -10.86 2.35 -8.52
C GLY A 10 -11.68 1.41 -7.63
N PHE A 11 -11.23 0.15 -7.50
CA PHE A 11 -11.88 -0.84 -6.64
C PHE A 11 -11.75 -0.44 -5.17
N PHE A 12 -10.53 -0.12 -4.73
CA PHE A 12 -10.27 0.32 -3.35
C PHE A 12 -11.00 1.62 -3.00
N ILE A 13 -11.07 2.57 -3.94
CA ILE A 13 -11.83 3.81 -3.74
C ILE A 13 -13.32 3.48 -3.56
N ARG A 14 -13.89 2.64 -4.43
CA ARG A 14 -15.30 2.22 -4.32
C ARG A 14 -15.57 1.54 -2.97
N GLN A 15 -14.73 0.59 -2.59
CA GLN A 15 -14.85 -0.09 -1.30
C GLN A 15 -14.83 0.91 -0.14
N SER A 16 -13.88 1.85 -0.15
CA SER A 16 -13.77 2.90 0.86
C SER A 16 -15.01 3.80 0.91
N THR A 17 -15.57 4.20 -0.24
CA THR A 17 -16.81 5.01 -0.26
C THR A 17 -18.00 4.29 0.37
N ILE A 18 -18.11 2.97 0.17
CA ILE A 18 -19.15 2.12 0.75
C ILE A 18 -18.95 2.00 2.27
N GLU A 19 -17.73 1.75 2.73
CA GLU A 19 -17.40 1.59 4.15
C GLU A 19 -17.64 2.88 4.94
N TYR A 20 -17.24 4.02 4.39
CA TYR A 20 -17.47 5.35 4.98
C TYR A 20 -18.88 5.91 4.71
N LYS A 21 -19.72 5.18 3.97
CA LYS A 21 -21.09 5.57 3.61
C LYS A 21 -21.17 6.98 3.02
N ILE A 22 -20.24 7.32 2.13
CA ILE A 22 -20.23 8.61 1.46
C ILE A 22 -21.29 8.63 0.37
N ASP A 23 -22.17 9.62 0.43
CA ASP A 23 -23.23 9.82 -0.55
C ASP A 23 -22.68 10.23 -1.94
N SER A 24 -23.27 9.68 -3.01
CA SER A 24 -22.83 9.96 -4.39
C SER A 24 -22.96 11.44 -4.74
N SER A 25 -23.99 12.14 -4.24
CA SER A 25 -24.14 13.58 -4.49
C SER A 25 -22.99 14.39 -3.87
N ARG A 26 -22.49 13.97 -2.70
CA ARG A 26 -21.32 14.62 -2.06
C ARG A 26 -20.07 14.41 -2.90
N ILE A 27 -19.88 13.22 -3.45
CA ILE A 27 -18.75 12.91 -4.35
C ILE A 27 -18.84 13.79 -5.59
N CYS A 28 -19.98 13.75 -6.30
CA CYS A 28 -20.22 14.52 -7.51
C CYS A 28 -20.02 16.04 -7.29
N ASN A 29 -20.50 16.56 -6.15
CA ASN A 29 -20.30 17.97 -5.77
C ASN A 29 -18.82 18.31 -5.50
N PHE A 30 -18.07 17.42 -4.83
CA PHE A 30 -16.66 17.64 -4.52
C PHE A 30 -15.75 17.56 -5.76
N PHE A 31 -16.09 16.64 -6.68
CA PHE A 31 -15.37 16.45 -7.92
C PHE A 31 -15.84 17.37 -9.05
N LYS A 32 -17.03 17.96 -8.93
CA LYS A 32 -17.74 18.69 -10.00
C LYS A 32 -17.90 17.81 -11.25
N CYS A 33 -18.41 16.60 -11.03
CA CYS A 33 -18.60 15.58 -12.06
C CYS A 33 -19.96 14.92 -11.93
N THR A 34 -20.29 14.04 -12.88
CA THR A 34 -21.53 13.25 -12.89
C THR A 34 -21.33 11.90 -12.20
N ASP A 35 -22.43 11.22 -11.85
CA ASP A 35 -22.36 9.86 -11.31
C ASP A 35 -21.72 8.89 -12.30
N ALA A 36 -21.90 9.11 -13.61
CA ALA A 36 -21.26 8.30 -14.65
C ALA A 36 -19.73 8.43 -14.62
N ASP A 37 -19.21 9.65 -14.39
CA ASP A 37 -17.78 9.89 -14.24
C ASP A 37 -17.22 9.18 -12.99
N VAL A 38 -17.97 9.20 -11.88
CA VAL A 38 -17.59 8.52 -10.63
C VAL A 38 -17.55 7.00 -10.84
N GLU A 39 -18.57 6.44 -11.49
CA GLU A 39 -18.60 5.01 -11.84
C GLU A 39 -17.45 4.62 -12.75
N GLN A 40 -17.06 5.49 -13.69
CA GLN A 40 -15.87 5.27 -14.51
C GLN A 40 -14.60 5.27 -13.65
N MET A 41 -14.47 6.17 -12.67
CA MET A 41 -13.33 6.17 -11.75
C MET A 41 -13.26 4.87 -10.94
N PHE A 42 -14.40 4.35 -10.47
CA PHE A 42 -14.45 3.08 -9.73
C PHE A 42 -14.02 1.86 -10.55
N ARG A 43 -14.27 1.88 -11.87
CA ARG A 43 -13.87 0.80 -12.78
C ARG A 43 -12.44 0.93 -13.30
N SER A 44 -11.78 2.05 -13.03
CA SER A 44 -10.44 2.32 -13.56
C SER A 44 -9.37 1.65 -12.70
N ALA A 45 -8.45 0.93 -13.36
CA ALA A 45 -7.30 0.30 -12.68
C ALA A 45 -6.32 1.34 -12.10
N SER A 46 -6.20 2.50 -12.75
CA SER A 46 -5.37 3.62 -12.34
C SER A 46 -6.12 4.95 -12.53
N LEU A 47 -5.69 5.98 -11.81
CA LEU A 47 -6.26 7.33 -11.89
C LEU A 47 -5.13 8.37 -11.97
N ASP A 48 -5.43 9.53 -12.57
CA ASP A 48 -4.54 10.70 -12.48
C ASP A 48 -4.24 11.03 -11.01
N THR A 49 -2.99 11.33 -10.70
CA THR A 49 -2.54 11.50 -9.31
C THR A 49 -3.23 12.68 -8.61
N ARG A 50 -3.70 13.70 -9.34
CA ARG A 50 -4.49 14.79 -8.76
C ARG A 50 -5.89 14.32 -8.39
N ILE A 51 -6.49 13.46 -9.20
CA ILE A 51 -7.79 12.83 -8.89
C ILE A 51 -7.64 11.92 -7.68
N LEU A 52 -6.59 11.09 -7.65
CA LEU A 52 -6.32 10.21 -6.52
C LEU A 52 -6.08 10.99 -5.22
N LEU A 53 -5.34 12.10 -5.28
CA LEU A 53 -5.14 12.98 -4.11
C LEU A 53 -6.45 13.60 -3.63
N LYS A 54 -7.35 13.97 -4.53
CA LYS A 54 -8.70 14.45 -4.17
C LYS A 54 -9.50 13.35 -3.48
N TRP A 55 -9.43 12.10 -3.97
CA TRP A 55 -10.06 10.96 -3.31
C TRP A 55 -9.49 10.72 -1.91
N SER A 56 -8.17 10.79 -1.76
CA SER A 56 -7.53 10.67 -0.44
C SER A 56 -8.04 11.70 0.55
N LYS A 57 -8.23 12.95 0.09
CA LYS A 57 -8.77 14.03 0.93
C LYS A 57 -10.25 13.85 1.27
N LEU A 58 -11.05 13.37 0.31
CA LEU A 58 -12.49 13.18 0.52
C LEU A 58 -12.77 12.04 1.50
N LEU A 59 -12.00 10.96 1.41
CA LEU A 59 -12.17 9.72 2.18
C LEU A 59 -11.29 9.67 3.44
N ASP A 60 -10.47 10.69 3.68
CA ASP A 60 -9.44 10.72 4.74
C ASP A 60 -8.56 9.44 4.76
N TYR A 61 -8.22 8.95 3.57
CA TYR A 61 -7.47 7.71 3.36
C TYR A 61 -6.29 7.90 2.40
N ASP A 62 -5.09 7.56 2.83
CA ASP A 62 -3.87 7.72 2.05
C ASP A 62 -3.68 6.57 1.04
N PHE A 63 -4.40 6.64 -0.08
CA PHE A 63 -4.29 5.70 -1.20
C PHE A 63 -2.87 5.58 -1.80
N PHE A 64 -1.98 6.56 -1.62
CA PHE A 64 -0.59 6.47 -2.11
C PHE A 64 0.22 5.42 -1.35
N ARG A 65 -0.25 4.97 -0.17
CA ARG A 65 0.37 3.89 0.58
C ARG A 65 0.32 2.57 -0.15
N LEU A 66 -0.75 2.28 -0.89
CA LEU A 66 -0.85 1.06 -1.69
C LEU A 66 0.33 0.94 -2.65
N TYR A 67 0.64 2.02 -3.38
CA TYR A 67 1.78 2.09 -4.28
C TYR A 67 3.12 2.06 -3.54
N SER A 68 3.22 2.78 -2.42
CA SER A 68 4.44 2.77 -1.60
C SER A 68 4.75 1.37 -1.05
N HIS A 69 3.72 0.62 -0.66
CA HIS A 69 3.82 -0.76 -0.21
C HIS A 69 4.23 -1.69 -1.34
N HIS A 70 3.62 -1.55 -2.51
CA HIS A 70 4.01 -2.31 -3.69
C HIS A 70 5.49 -2.13 -4.01
N LEU A 71 5.99 -0.88 -3.95
CA LEU A 71 7.42 -0.60 -4.13
C LEU A 71 8.29 -1.31 -3.08
N ILE A 72 7.86 -1.36 -1.82
CA ILE A 72 8.62 -2.04 -0.75
C ILE A 72 8.69 -3.54 -0.98
N LEU A 73 7.55 -4.17 -1.32
CA LEU A 73 7.44 -5.61 -1.45
C LEU A 73 8.06 -6.12 -2.75
N TYR A 74 7.90 -5.40 -3.86
CA TYR A 74 8.15 -5.92 -5.21
C TYR A 74 9.29 -5.25 -6.01
N SER A 75 9.80 -4.06 -5.64
CA SER A 75 10.90 -3.41 -6.41
C SER A 75 12.18 -4.24 -6.35
N PRO A 76 12.99 -4.48 -7.40
CA PRO A 76 14.23 -5.28 -7.33
C PRO A 76 15.27 -4.75 -6.32
N THR A 77 15.99 -5.63 -5.62
CA THR A 77 17.14 -5.21 -4.80
C THR A 77 18.30 -4.84 -5.73
N LYS A 78 19.08 -3.81 -5.37
CA LYS A 78 20.42 -3.66 -5.95
C LYS A 78 21.30 -4.79 -5.41
N THR A 79 21.27 -5.95 -6.05
CA THR A 79 22.21 -7.05 -5.83
C THR A 79 23.58 -6.62 -6.33
N GLY A 80 24.29 -5.88 -5.48
CA GLY A 80 25.60 -5.37 -5.80
C GLY A 80 26.10 -4.53 -4.64
N ASN A 81 26.68 -5.21 -3.66
CA ASN A 81 27.78 -4.76 -2.79
C ASN A 81 27.97 -3.26 -2.50
N SER A 82 26.93 -2.43 -2.41
CA SER A 82 27.05 -1.07 -1.89
C SER A 82 26.95 -1.13 -0.37
N ARG A 83 27.92 -1.81 0.25
CA ARG A 83 28.35 -1.52 1.61
C ARG A 83 29.01 -0.14 1.62
N SER A 84 28.21 0.89 1.44
CA SER A 84 28.52 2.22 1.92
C SER A 84 27.20 2.89 2.30
N THR A 85 26.79 2.65 3.53
CA THR A 85 25.94 3.59 4.28
C THR A 85 26.61 4.97 4.45
N ARG A 86 27.82 5.16 3.91
CA ARG A 86 28.61 6.39 3.97
C ARG A 86 28.45 7.31 2.75
N ASP A 87 27.95 6.83 1.61
CA ASP A 87 27.84 7.63 0.38
C ASP A 87 26.45 7.59 -0.26
N LYS A 88 25.38 7.66 0.55
CA LYS A 88 24.12 8.12 -0.05
C LYS A 88 24.31 9.62 -0.33
N PRO A 89 24.33 10.06 -1.59
CA PRO A 89 24.41 11.49 -1.87
C PRO A 89 23.29 12.17 -1.10
N CYS A 90 23.64 13.21 -0.35
CA CYS A 90 22.68 13.97 0.42
C CYS A 90 21.64 14.51 -0.56
N THR A 91 20.48 13.85 -0.64
CA THR A 91 19.47 14.20 -1.63
C THR A 91 18.83 15.50 -1.19
N LYS A 92 18.70 16.47 -2.09
CA LYS A 92 17.86 17.65 -1.84
C LYS A 92 16.37 17.30 -1.75
N LEU A 93 16.00 16.08 -2.12
CA LEU A 93 14.64 15.57 -2.02
C LEU A 93 14.28 15.21 -0.57
N PRO A 94 12.99 15.34 -0.21
CA PRO A 94 12.48 14.86 1.07
C PRO A 94 12.80 13.39 1.29
N GLN A 95 13.29 13.06 2.48
CA GLN A 95 13.55 11.68 2.87
C GLN A 95 12.35 11.12 3.63
N PHE A 96 11.79 10.02 3.13
CA PHE A 96 10.67 9.33 3.75
C PHE A 96 11.18 8.20 4.65
N ARG A 97 10.45 7.93 5.75
CA ARG A 97 10.80 6.84 6.68
C ARG A 97 10.73 5.50 5.95
N LYS A 98 11.72 4.63 6.18
CA LYS A 98 11.82 3.31 5.53
C LYS A 98 10.71 2.33 5.94
N ASN A 99 10.09 2.50 7.11
CA ASN A 99 9.09 1.57 7.63
C ASN A 99 7.68 2.11 7.39
N ILE A 100 6.98 1.53 6.42
CA ILE A 100 5.62 1.90 5.99
C ILE A 100 4.63 0.76 6.23
N TYR A 101 5.05 -0.37 6.82
CA TYR A 101 4.19 -1.53 7.04
C TYR A 101 2.94 -1.15 7.83
N THR A 102 1.77 -1.23 7.19
CA THR A 102 0.49 -0.99 7.85
C THR A 102 0.02 -2.26 8.54
N ARG A 103 -1.02 -2.12 9.35
CA ARG A 103 -1.59 -3.24 10.11
C ARG A 103 -2.04 -4.36 9.19
N GLU A 104 -2.61 -4.03 8.02
CA GLU A 104 -3.13 -4.99 7.05
C GLU A 104 -2.00 -5.83 6.44
N ILE A 105 -0.84 -5.22 6.14
CA ILE A 105 0.34 -5.97 5.67
C ILE A 105 0.84 -6.90 6.76
N ILE A 106 0.89 -6.42 8.00
CA ILE A 106 1.35 -7.23 9.13
C ILE A 106 0.42 -8.43 9.31
N GLU A 107 -0.89 -8.22 9.29
CA GLU A 107 -1.91 -9.26 9.42
C GLU A 107 -1.84 -10.27 8.27
N HIS A 108 -1.74 -9.81 7.01
CA HIS A 108 -1.61 -10.69 5.85
C HIS A 108 -0.35 -11.57 5.94
N ILE A 109 0.79 -10.98 6.30
CA ILE A 109 2.06 -11.73 6.41
C ILE A 109 2.00 -12.75 7.55
N ILE A 110 1.37 -12.40 8.67
CA ILE A 110 1.14 -13.30 9.79
C ILE A 110 0.22 -14.45 9.39
N GLU A 111 -0.85 -14.17 8.64
CA GLU A 111 -1.79 -15.16 8.13
C GLU A 111 -1.12 -16.15 7.16
N VAL A 112 -0.28 -15.66 6.25
CA VAL A 112 0.48 -16.50 5.30
C VAL A 112 1.45 -17.44 6.05
N ILE A 113 2.02 -16.99 7.17
CA ILE A 113 2.89 -17.83 8.01
C ILE A 113 2.07 -18.83 8.83
N SER A 114 0.97 -18.40 9.45
CA SER A 114 0.15 -19.25 10.32
C SER A 114 -0.58 -20.34 9.53
N SER A 115 -0.94 -20.06 8.28
CA SER A 115 -1.52 -21.02 7.34
C SER A 115 -0.50 -21.99 6.72
N ASN A 116 0.78 -21.92 7.12
CA ASN A 116 1.90 -22.69 6.56
C ASN A 116 2.05 -22.56 5.03
N GLN A 117 1.50 -21.50 4.43
CA GLN A 117 1.66 -21.23 3.00
C GLN A 117 3.10 -20.81 2.66
N MET A 118 3.76 -20.09 3.56
CA MET A 118 5.17 -19.73 3.43
C MET A 118 5.90 -19.83 4.76
N THR A 119 7.17 -20.26 4.73
CA THR A 119 8.04 -20.24 5.90
C THR A 119 8.48 -18.82 6.24
N LYS A 120 8.96 -18.62 7.47
CA LYS A 120 9.53 -17.33 7.92
C LYS A 120 10.63 -16.86 6.96
N GLU A 121 11.48 -17.77 6.48
CA GLU A 121 12.56 -17.46 5.53
C GLU A 121 12.04 -17.07 4.15
N GLN A 122 11.03 -17.78 3.64
CA GLN A 122 10.39 -17.45 2.37
C GLN A 122 9.74 -16.06 2.44
N VAL A 123 9.07 -15.73 3.54
CA VAL A 123 8.49 -14.40 3.75
C VAL A 123 9.56 -13.30 3.78
N ILE A 124 10.68 -13.55 4.46
CA ILE A 124 11.80 -12.60 4.51
C ILE A 124 12.35 -12.34 3.11
N ASN A 125 12.47 -13.38 2.30
CA ASN A 125 13.05 -13.26 0.96
C ASN A 125 12.07 -12.66 -0.05
N GLU A 126 10.81 -13.10 -0.04
CA GLU A 126 9.77 -12.69 -1.00
C GLU A 126 9.29 -11.26 -0.73
N TYR A 127 8.90 -10.97 0.51
CA TYR A 127 8.33 -9.68 0.91
C TYR A 127 9.37 -8.71 1.47
N ARG A 128 10.62 -9.15 1.57
CA ARG A 128 11.77 -8.31 1.94
C ARG A 128 11.62 -7.63 3.30
N ILE A 129 10.96 -8.33 4.20
CA ILE A 129 10.76 -7.89 5.57
C ILE A 129 12.03 -8.21 6.35
N PRO A 130 12.69 -7.22 6.98
CA PRO A 130 13.86 -7.49 7.80
C PRO A 130 13.56 -8.54 8.87
N ARG A 131 14.47 -9.49 9.08
CA ARG A 131 14.33 -10.58 10.09
C ARG A 131 13.87 -10.06 11.44
N THR A 132 14.48 -8.98 11.92
CA THR A 132 14.17 -8.37 13.21
C THR A 132 12.77 -7.76 13.24
N THR A 133 12.28 -7.21 12.13
CA THR A 133 10.92 -6.70 11.98
C THR A 133 9.91 -7.84 12.04
N LEU A 134 10.12 -8.91 11.26
CA LEU A 134 9.23 -10.07 11.25
C LEU A 134 9.17 -10.75 12.62
N HIS A 135 10.32 -10.89 13.29
CA HIS A 135 10.38 -11.49 14.62
C HIS A 135 9.56 -10.68 15.66
N LYS A 136 9.63 -9.34 15.61
CA LYS A 136 8.81 -8.47 16.46
C LYS A 136 7.31 -8.62 16.18
N TRP A 137 6.93 -8.82 14.92
CA TRP A 137 5.52 -9.06 14.57
C TRP A 137 5.03 -10.40 15.12
N LEU A 138 5.76 -11.48 14.90
CA LEU A 138 5.41 -12.81 15.43
C LEU A 138 5.27 -12.80 16.96
N GLN A 139 6.22 -12.15 17.66
CA GLN A 139 6.16 -12.01 19.11
C GLN A 139 4.91 -11.23 19.56
N LYS A 140 4.56 -10.13 18.87
CA LYS A 140 3.41 -9.29 19.20
C LYS A 140 2.09 -10.05 19.02
N TYR A 141 1.99 -10.90 17.99
CA TYR A 141 0.79 -11.67 17.68
C TYR A 141 0.81 -13.10 18.26
N ARG A 142 1.82 -13.41 19.09
CA ARG A 142 1.99 -14.69 19.82
C ARG A 142 1.98 -15.94 18.93
N ILE A 143 2.75 -15.88 17.84
CA ILE A 143 3.04 -17.02 16.94
C ILE A 143 4.50 -17.45 17.08
#